data_AF-A0A914NX09-F1
#
_entry.id   AF-A0A914NX09-F1
#
_cell.length_a   1.000
_cell.length_b   1.000
_cell.length_c   1.000
_cell.angle_alpha   90.00
_cell.angle_beta   90.00
_cell.angle_gamma   90.00
#
_symmetry.space_group_name_H-M   'P 1'
#
loop_
_entity.id
_entity.type
_entity.pdbx_description
1 polymer ?
#
loop_
_entity_poly.entity_id
_entity_poly.type
_entity_poly.pdbx_seq_one_letter_code
_entity_poly.pdbx_strand_id
1 'polypeptide(L)'
;MIGETSGYFKRMLVALCTGARDESMITDPLRANQDANKLYRAGEARLGTDESAFIAILSAQNYNQLRLIFNEYQKVSGHPIEQAIAAEFSGDIRDGLLAIIKSIKNRPAYFAELLYNSMKGFGTRDTDLIRLVVTRSEIDLADIRSAYQQLYGTSLEQAIASDCSGAYKDGLIAIVKGFYH
;
A
#
# COMPACT_ATOMS: atom_id res chain seq x y z
N MET A 1 16.60 9.00 -6.16
CA MET A 1 16.34 7.65 -5.63
C MET A 1 17.61 6.91 -5.16
N ILE A 2 18.62 6.64 -6.02
CA ILE A 2 19.81 5.84 -5.63
C ILE A 2 20.74 6.57 -4.64
N GLY A 3 20.78 7.90 -4.65
CA GLY A 3 21.64 8.71 -3.77
C GLY A 3 21.04 9.10 -2.41
N GLU A 4 19.71 8.92 -2.22
CA GLU A 4 18.98 9.41 -1.02
C GLU A 4 18.39 8.28 -0.17
N THR A 5 18.58 7.03 -0.60
CA THR A 5 18.11 5.84 0.13
C THR A 5 19.28 4.87 0.33
N SER A 6 19.20 4.04 1.36
CA SER A 6 20.26 3.08 1.70
C SER A 6 19.67 1.69 2.02
N GLY A 7 20.55 0.70 2.18
CA GLY A 7 20.20 -0.65 2.62
C GLY A 7 19.12 -1.35 1.79
N TYR A 8 18.27 -2.10 2.47
CA TYR A 8 17.21 -2.89 1.85
C TYR A 8 16.06 -2.04 1.29
N PHE A 9 15.81 -0.87 1.87
CA PHE A 9 14.81 0.05 1.34
C PHE A 9 15.17 0.49 -0.09
N LYS A 10 16.44 0.88 -0.31
CA LYS A 10 16.94 1.17 -1.66
C LYS A 10 16.80 -0.02 -2.61
N ARG A 11 17.16 -1.22 -2.16
CA ARG A 11 17.05 -2.45 -2.98
C ARG A 11 15.60 -2.73 -3.39
N MET A 12 14.66 -2.55 -2.46
CA MET A 12 13.23 -2.70 -2.73
C MET A 12 12.75 -1.68 -3.75
N LEU A 13 13.09 -0.39 -3.60
CA LEU A 13 12.70 0.65 -4.55
C LEU A 13 13.26 0.38 -5.95
N VAL A 14 14.54 -0.01 -6.05
CA VAL A 14 15.15 -0.40 -7.33
C VAL A 14 14.40 -1.57 -7.95
N ALA A 15 14.08 -2.61 -7.18
CA ALA A 15 13.34 -3.78 -7.68
C ALA A 15 11.91 -3.46 -8.14
N LEU A 16 11.25 -2.47 -7.54
CA LEU A 16 9.95 -2.00 -8.01
C LEU A 16 10.06 -1.17 -9.29
N CYS A 17 11.13 -0.37 -9.43
CA CYS A 17 11.33 0.51 -10.59
C CYS A 17 11.86 -0.20 -11.84
N THR A 18 12.44 -1.39 -11.72
CA THR A 18 12.86 -2.17 -12.91
C THR A 18 11.69 -2.67 -13.73
N GLY A 19 10.45 -2.60 -13.22
CA GLY A 19 9.25 -2.96 -13.98
C GLY A 19 9.15 -4.44 -14.33
N ALA A 20 9.93 -5.31 -13.68
CA ALA A 20 9.99 -6.75 -13.97
C ALA A 20 8.86 -7.55 -13.30
N ARG A 21 7.75 -6.91 -12.92
CA ARG A 21 6.61 -7.58 -12.31
C ARG A 21 5.87 -8.37 -13.40
N ASP A 22 5.52 -9.62 -13.10
CA ASP A 22 4.66 -10.41 -13.97
C ASP A 22 3.29 -9.71 -14.18
N GLU A 23 2.89 -9.56 -15.44
CA GLU A 23 1.64 -8.90 -15.86
C GLU A 23 0.56 -9.90 -16.29
N SER A 24 0.84 -11.21 -16.30
CA SER A 24 -0.06 -12.23 -16.82
C SER A 24 -1.37 -12.36 -16.04
N MET A 25 -1.40 -11.93 -14.78
CA MET A 25 -2.51 -12.11 -13.82
C MET A 25 -2.89 -13.58 -13.58
N ILE A 26 -2.11 -14.54 -14.10
CA ILE A 26 -2.31 -15.98 -13.94
C ILE A 26 -1.81 -16.39 -12.54
N THR A 27 -2.54 -17.28 -11.89
CA THR A 27 -2.18 -17.79 -10.56
C THR A 27 -1.72 -19.24 -10.62
N ASP A 28 -0.74 -19.58 -9.79
CA ASP A 28 -0.29 -20.94 -9.51
C ASP A 28 -0.44 -21.21 -8.00
N PRO A 29 -1.45 -21.98 -7.57
CA PRO A 29 -1.67 -22.29 -6.16
C PRO A 29 -0.55 -23.07 -5.50
N LEU A 30 0.10 -23.99 -6.22
CA LEU A 30 1.22 -24.75 -5.67
C LEU A 30 2.39 -23.80 -5.41
N ARG A 31 2.70 -22.94 -6.37
CA ARG A 31 3.74 -21.93 -6.21
C ARG A 31 3.41 -20.94 -5.10
N ALA A 32 2.15 -20.54 -4.95
CA ALA A 32 1.73 -19.63 -3.89
C ALA A 32 1.98 -20.25 -2.51
N ASN A 33 1.66 -21.53 -2.33
CA ASN A 33 1.94 -22.25 -1.10
C ASN A 33 3.44 -22.36 -0.82
N GLN A 34 4.25 -22.63 -1.85
CA GLN A 34 5.71 -22.67 -1.74
C GLN A 34 6.30 -21.32 -1.34
N ASP A 35 5.89 -20.23 -1.99
CA ASP A 35 6.39 -18.88 -1.71
C ASP A 35 5.90 -18.40 -0.33
N ALA A 36 4.69 -18.76 0.11
CA ALA A 36 4.22 -18.51 1.47
C ALA A 36 5.08 -19.20 2.53
N ASN A 37 5.39 -20.50 2.35
CA ASN A 37 6.31 -21.23 3.23
C ASN A 37 7.72 -20.63 3.22
N LYS A 38 8.19 -20.15 2.05
CA LYS A 38 9.48 -19.48 1.93
C LYS A 38 9.51 -18.17 2.72
N LEU A 39 8.45 -17.37 2.67
CA LEU A 39 8.34 -16.13 3.46
C LEU A 39 8.32 -16.44 4.96
N TYR A 40 7.58 -17.45 5.39
CA TYR A 40 7.54 -17.85 6.80
C TYR A 40 8.92 -18.27 7.32
N ARG A 41 9.63 -19.10 6.55
CA ARG A 41 11.02 -19.50 6.84
C ARG A 41 12.03 -18.36 6.75
N ALA A 42 11.73 -17.31 5.98
CA ALA A 42 12.56 -16.13 5.81
C ALA A 42 12.37 -15.10 6.93
N GLY A 43 11.31 -15.17 7.72
CA GLY A 43 11.10 -14.32 8.90
C GLY A 43 10.94 -15.16 10.16
N GLU A 44 9.69 -15.44 10.52
CA GLU A 44 9.32 -15.94 11.85
C GLU A 44 9.92 -17.30 12.24
N ALA A 45 10.26 -18.15 11.26
CA ALA A 45 10.86 -19.47 11.52
C ALA A 45 12.40 -19.45 11.63
N ARG A 46 13.02 -18.27 11.81
CA ARG A 46 14.48 -18.14 11.98
C ARG A 46 14.84 -16.98 12.91
N LEU A 47 16.11 -16.95 13.34
CA LEU A 47 16.67 -15.78 14.02
C LEU A 47 17.12 -14.75 12.98
N GLY A 48 16.58 -13.53 13.11
CA GLY A 48 16.74 -12.45 12.13
C GLY A 48 15.99 -12.73 10.83
N THR A 49 15.93 -11.76 9.94
CA THR A 49 15.07 -11.83 8.75
C THR A 49 15.91 -11.91 7.47
N ASP A 50 15.44 -12.67 6.47
CA ASP A 50 15.97 -12.63 5.11
C ASP A 50 15.16 -11.63 4.29
N GLU A 51 15.58 -10.36 4.33
CA GLU A 51 14.88 -9.27 3.64
C GLU A 51 14.90 -9.45 2.12
N SER A 52 15.91 -10.15 1.57
CA SER A 52 16.01 -10.39 0.13
C SER A 52 14.90 -11.30 -0.38
N ALA A 53 14.48 -12.30 0.42
CA ALA A 53 13.37 -13.18 0.07
C ALA A 53 12.04 -12.41 -0.03
N PHE A 54 11.76 -11.53 0.93
CA PHE A 54 10.56 -10.67 0.91
C PHE A 54 10.56 -9.74 -0.30
N ILE A 55 11.67 -9.04 -0.54
CA ILE A 55 11.80 -8.11 -1.67
C ILE A 55 11.58 -8.86 -2.99
N ALA A 56 12.26 -10.00 -3.19
CA ALA A 56 12.18 -10.75 -4.44
C ALA A 56 10.76 -11.23 -4.76
N ILE A 57 10.02 -11.74 -3.76
CA ILE A 57 8.65 -12.22 -3.98
C ILE A 57 7.70 -11.05 -4.21
N LEU A 58 7.75 -10.02 -3.35
CA LEU A 58 6.80 -8.91 -3.38
C LEU A 58 7.00 -7.98 -4.59
N SER A 59 8.21 -7.88 -5.14
CA SER A 59 8.49 -7.04 -6.32
C SER A 59 8.20 -7.72 -7.65
N ALA A 60 8.31 -9.05 -7.75
CA ALA A 60 8.28 -9.76 -9.03
C ALA A 60 6.94 -10.43 -9.38
N GLN A 61 6.18 -10.91 -8.39
CA GLN A 61 4.96 -11.68 -8.64
C GLN A 61 3.78 -10.80 -9.07
N ASN A 62 2.88 -11.31 -9.91
CA ASN A 62 1.67 -10.57 -10.29
C ASN A 62 0.72 -10.39 -9.09
N TYR A 63 -0.22 -9.43 -9.18
CA TYR A 63 -1.08 -9.08 -8.05
C TYR A 63 -2.02 -10.20 -7.61
N ASN A 64 -2.51 -11.02 -8.53
CA ASN A 64 -3.39 -12.15 -8.19
C ASN A 64 -2.60 -13.24 -7.46
N GLN A 65 -1.39 -13.54 -7.93
CA GLN A 65 -0.49 -14.48 -7.28
C GLN A 65 -0.09 -14.02 -5.87
N LEU A 66 0.19 -12.73 -5.69
CA LEU A 66 0.52 -12.17 -4.36
C LEU A 66 -0.66 -12.25 -3.38
N ARG A 67 -1.89 -12.00 -3.84
CA ARG A 67 -3.08 -12.20 -2.99
C ARG A 67 -3.20 -13.66 -2.55
N LEU A 68 -2.93 -14.61 -3.44
CA LEU A 68 -2.94 -16.03 -3.10
C LEU A 68 -1.82 -16.38 -2.12
N ILE A 69 -0.61 -15.86 -2.32
CA ILE A 69 0.52 -16.02 -1.39
C ILE A 69 0.16 -15.49 0.00
N PHE A 70 -0.50 -14.33 0.12
CA PHE A 70 -0.90 -13.79 1.43
C PHE A 70 -1.93 -14.67 2.15
N ASN A 71 -2.87 -15.26 1.40
CA ASN A 71 -3.83 -16.19 1.95
C ASN A 71 -3.16 -17.49 2.41
N GLU A 72 -2.24 -18.03 1.61
CA GLU A 72 -1.45 -19.21 1.99
C GLU A 72 -0.52 -18.93 3.17
N TYR A 73 0.08 -17.74 3.25
CA TYR A 73 0.91 -17.32 4.38
C TYR A 73 0.10 -17.39 5.67
N GLN A 74 -1.10 -16.80 5.69
CA GLN A 74 -1.96 -16.80 6.87
C GLN A 74 -2.34 -18.22 7.32
N LYS A 75 -2.49 -19.18 6.40
CA LYS A 75 -2.73 -20.58 6.75
C LYS A 75 -1.53 -21.22 7.44
N VAL A 76 -0.31 -20.87 7.04
CA VAL A 76 0.93 -21.46 7.55
C VAL A 76 1.38 -20.80 8.87
N SER A 77 1.32 -19.48 8.97
CA SER A 77 1.76 -18.73 10.18
C SER A 77 0.66 -18.58 11.24
N GLY A 78 -0.61 -18.71 10.84
CA GLY A 78 -1.77 -18.44 11.71
C GLY A 78 -2.18 -16.97 11.79
N HIS A 79 -1.50 -16.05 11.10
CA HIS A 79 -1.84 -14.64 11.06
C HIS A 79 -1.46 -13.95 9.75
N PRO A 80 -2.02 -12.75 9.45
CA PRO A 80 -1.70 -12.03 8.23
C PRO A 80 -0.20 -11.70 8.12
N ILE A 81 0.31 -11.67 6.89
CA ILE A 81 1.71 -11.33 6.59
C ILE A 81 2.09 -9.93 7.09
N GLU A 82 1.15 -8.99 7.17
CA GLU A 82 1.39 -7.65 7.71
C GLU A 82 1.87 -7.68 9.17
N GLN A 83 1.38 -8.63 9.96
CA GLN A 83 1.80 -8.79 11.35
C GLN A 83 3.25 -9.28 11.41
N ALA A 84 3.64 -10.21 10.54
CA ALA A 84 5.03 -10.66 10.41
C ALA A 84 5.94 -9.50 10.00
N ILE A 85 5.56 -8.73 8.97
CA ILE A 85 6.34 -7.57 8.52
C ILE A 85 6.53 -6.55 9.65
N ALA A 86 5.47 -6.27 10.42
CA ALA A 86 5.53 -5.30 11.50
C ALA A 86 6.44 -5.74 12.67
N ALA A 87 6.56 -7.06 12.89
CA ALA A 87 7.42 -7.63 13.93
C ALA A 87 8.88 -7.78 13.49
N GLU A 88 9.12 -8.18 12.24
CA GLU A 88 10.45 -8.53 11.72
C GLU A 88 11.24 -7.33 11.16
N PHE A 89 10.55 -6.31 10.65
CA PHE A 89 11.18 -5.17 9.99
C PHE A 89 11.01 -3.87 10.79
N SER A 90 11.88 -2.91 10.55
CA SER A 90 11.78 -1.55 11.11
C SER A 90 12.13 -0.48 10.07
N GLY A 91 11.81 0.78 10.38
CA GLY A 91 12.09 1.93 9.51
C GLY A 91 11.43 1.85 8.12
N ASP A 92 12.07 2.48 7.14
CA ASP A 92 11.48 2.69 5.80
C ASP A 92 11.20 1.38 5.05
N ILE A 93 12.01 0.33 5.26
CA ILE A 93 11.77 -0.97 4.62
C ILE A 93 10.48 -1.61 5.14
N ARG A 94 10.20 -1.52 6.45
CA ARG A 94 8.93 -2.00 7.02
C ARG A 94 7.76 -1.27 6.39
N ASP A 95 7.81 0.05 6.39
CA ASP A 95 6.70 0.90 5.93
C ASP A 95 6.45 0.71 4.43
N GLY A 96 7.51 0.54 3.64
CA GLY A 96 7.41 0.25 2.21
C GLY A 96 6.86 -1.16 1.91
N LEU A 97 7.27 -2.19 2.66
CA LEU A 97 6.73 -3.54 2.50
C LEU A 97 5.23 -3.58 2.87
N LEU A 98 4.83 -2.91 3.96
CA LEU A 98 3.43 -2.77 4.33
C LEU A 98 2.62 -2.01 3.27
N ALA A 99 3.18 -0.95 2.68
CA ALA A 99 2.55 -0.21 1.59
C ALA A 99 2.30 -1.11 0.36
N ILE A 100 3.28 -1.94 -0.03
CA ILE A 100 3.11 -2.92 -1.12
C ILE A 100 1.96 -3.89 -0.80
N ILE A 101 1.95 -4.48 0.39
CA ILE A 101 0.94 -5.48 0.78
C ILE A 101 -0.46 -4.84 0.80
N LYS A 102 -0.62 -3.70 1.47
CA LYS A 102 -1.90 -2.98 1.58
C LYS A 102 -2.44 -2.58 0.21
N SER A 103 -1.58 -2.01 -0.64
CA SER A 103 -1.98 -1.58 -1.99
C SER A 103 -2.38 -2.75 -2.91
N ILE A 104 -1.82 -3.95 -2.70
CA ILE A 104 -2.21 -5.16 -3.45
C ILE A 104 -3.53 -5.72 -2.93
N LYS A 105 -3.72 -5.79 -1.61
CA LYS A 105 -4.94 -6.35 -0.99
C LYS A 105 -6.16 -5.49 -1.30
N ASN A 106 -6.07 -4.19 -1.03
CA ASN A 106 -7.17 -3.27 -1.27
C ASN A 106 -6.61 -1.87 -1.56
N ARG A 107 -6.42 -1.58 -2.86
CA ARG A 107 -5.86 -0.32 -3.33
C ARG A 107 -6.71 0.90 -2.92
N PRO A 108 -8.04 0.91 -3.10
CA PRO A 108 -8.87 2.02 -2.62
C PRO A 108 -8.74 2.28 -1.11
N ALA A 109 -8.78 1.22 -0.29
CA ALA A 109 -8.62 1.36 1.16
C ALA A 109 -7.24 1.89 1.57
N TYR A 110 -6.17 1.46 0.88
CA TYR A 110 -4.84 1.98 1.13
C TYR A 110 -4.73 3.48 0.84
N PHE A 111 -5.25 3.94 -0.30
CA PHE A 111 -5.27 5.37 -0.62
C PHE A 111 -6.19 6.18 0.30
N ALA A 112 -7.31 5.61 0.74
CA ALA A 112 -8.16 6.22 1.76
C ALA A 112 -7.41 6.41 3.09
N GLU A 113 -6.60 5.42 3.51
CA GLU A 113 -5.74 5.52 4.68
C GLU A 113 -4.67 6.61 4.53
N LEU A 114 -4.05 6.74 3.36
CA LEU A 114 -3.09 7.81 3.09
C LEU A 114 -3.75 9.20 3.14
N LEU A 115 -4.94 9.35 2.56
CA LEU A 115 -5.71 10.61 2.62
C LEU A 115 -6.07 10.97 4.05
N TYR A 116 -6.53 9.99 4.83
CA TYR A 116 -6.85 10.21 6.24
C TYR A 116 -5.61 10.66 7.01
N ASN A 117 -4.48 9.96 6.82
CA ASN A 117 -3.23 10.32 7.48
C ASN A 117 -2.66 11.68 7.03
N SER A 118 -3.01 12.19 5.84
CA SER A 118 -2.62 13.53 5.41
C SER A 118 -3.40 14.67 6.09
N MET A 119 -4.60 14.38 6.61
CA MET A 119 -5.49 15.34 7.27
C MET A 119 -5.62 15.09 8.79
N LYS A 120 -5.05 13.99 9.30
CA LYS A 120 -5.15 13.62 10.71
C LYS A 120 -4.19 14.45 11.56
N GLY A 121 -4.72 15.15 12.55
CA GLY A 121 -3.94 15.82 13.59
C GLY A 121 -4.01 17.34 13.47
N PHE A 122 -2.99 18.02 14.00
CA PHE A 122 -2.91 19.48 13.86
C PHE A 122 -2.27 19.85 12.52
N GLY A 123 -3.05 20.52 11.67
CA GLY A 123 -2.63 20.94 10.34
C GLY A 123 -2.72 19.81 9.32
N THR A 124 -2.44 20.16 8.07
CA THR A 124 -2.58 19.29 6.90
C THR A 124 -1.22 19.04 6.26
N ARG A 125 -0.98 17.82 5.80
CA ARG A 125 0.17 17.53 4.91
C ARG A 125 -0.22 17.86 3.47
N ASP A 126 -0.35 19.14 3.16
CA ASP A 126 -0.94 19.65 1.91
C ASP A 126 -0.34 19.00 0.65
N THR A 127 0.98 18.86 0.59
CA THR A 127 1.68 18.22 -0.54
C THR A 127 1.22 16.79 -0.78
N ASP A 128 0.93 16.04 0.27
CA ASP A 128 0.46 14.65 0.15
C ASP A 128 -1.01 14.60 -0.22
N LEU A 129 -1.83 15.45 0.41
CA LEU A 129 -3.26 15.56 0.08
C LEU A 129 -3.46 15.91 -1.40
N ILE A 130 -2.77 16.95 -1.89
CA ILE A 130 -2.81 17.35 -3.30
C ILE A 130 -2.36 16.21 -4.20
N ARG A 131 -1.20 15.60 -3.89
CA ARG A 131 -0.66 14.50 -4.71
C ARG A 131 -1.65 13.35 -4.81
N LEU A 132 -2.25 12.93 -3.69
CA LEU A 132 -3.21 11.81 -3.65
C LEU A 132 -4.49 12.16 -4.41
N VAL A 133 -5.08 13.34 -4.20
CA VAL A 133 -6.31 13.76 -4.89
C VAL A 133 -6.08 13.87 -6.40
N VAL A 134 -5.01 14.54 -6.83
CA VAL A 134 -4.73 14.79 -8.25
C VAL A 134 -4.31 13.51 -8.98
N THR A 135 -3.43 12.69 -8.40
CA THR A 135 -2.92 11.50 -9.13
C THR A 135 -3.93 10.36 -9.20
N ARG A 136 -5.00 10.39 -8.39
CA ARG A 136 -6.04 9.35 -8.38
C ARG A 136 -7.35 9.78 -9.03
N SER A 137 -7.53 11.07 -9.34
CA SER A 137 -8.80 11.65 -9.81
C SER A 137 -9.41 10.93 -11.00
N GLU A 138 -8.57 10.51 -11.95
CA GLU A 138 -8.99 9.85 -13.19
C GLU A 138 -8.78 8.33 -13.19
N ILE A 139 -8.42 7.75 -12.03
CA ILE A 139 -8.08 6.32 -11.92
C ILE A 139 -9.10 5.57 -11.09
N ASP A 140 -9.24 5.92 -9.81
CA ASP A 140 -10.07 5.18 -8.85
C ASP A 140 -10.55 6.06 -7.67
N LEU A 141 -10.59 7.39 -7.83
CA LEU A 141 -10.98 8.29 -6.74
C LEU A 141 -12.41 8.05 -6.24
N ALA A 142 -13.32 7.59 -7.09
CA ALA A 142 -14.67 7.21 -6.68
C ALA A 142 -14.68 6.01 -5.71
N ASP A 143 -13.86 4.99 -5.99
CA ASP A 143 -13.70 3.84 -5.11
C ASP A 143 -13.00 4.23 -3.81
N ILE A 144 -11.99 5.11 -3.90
CA ILE A 144 -11.29 5.65 -2.72
C ILE A 144 -12.25 6.42 -1.81
N ARG A 145 -13.15 7.25 -2.36
CA ARG A 145 -14.19 7.96 -1.59
C ARG A 145 -15.10 7.00 -0.85
N SER A 146 -15.54 5.95 -1.54
CA SER A 146 -16.39 4.91 -0.96
C SER A 146 -15.68 4.18 0.18
N ALA A 147 -14.42 3.78 -0.04
CA ALA A 147 -13.59 3.14 0.99
C ALA A 147 -13.32 4.07 2.18
N TYR A 148 -13.08 5.36 1.94
CA TYR A 148 -12.86 6.37 2.98
C TYR A 148 -14.08 6.51 3.89
N GLN A 149 -15.28 6.64 3.30
CA GLN A 149 -16.54 6.71 4.05
C GLN A 149 -16.76 5.45 4.90
N GLN A 150 -16.48 4.26 4.34
CA GLN A 150 -16.62 3.00 5.05
C GLN A 150 -15.65 2.87 6.24
N LEU A 151 -14.40 3.32 6.07
CA LEU A 151 -13.35 3.20 7.09
C LEU A 151 -13.46 4.26 8.20
N TYR A 152 -13.87 5.48 7.87
CA TYR A 152 -13.79 6.63 8.78
C TYR A 152 -15.14 7.24 9.17
N GLY A 153 -16.25 6.76 8.58
CA GLY A 153 -17.60 7.21 8.92
C GLY A 153 -17.96 8.64 8.48
N THR A 154 -17.03 9.35 7.85
CA THR A 154 -17.21 10.69 7.27
C THR A 154 -16.81 10.68 5.81
N SER A 155 -17.42 11.55 5.00
CA SER A 155 -17.09 11.62 3.58
C SER A 155 -15.73 12.28 3.39
N LEU A 156 -15.04 11.95 2.30
CA LEU A 156 -13.75 12.57 1.98
C LEU A 156 -13.91 14.09 1.79
N GLU A 157 -15.02 14.54 1.20
CA GLU A 157 -15.36 15.95 1.04
C GLU A 157 -15.58 16.64 2.37
N GLN A 158 -16.26 15.98 3.32
CA GLN A 158 -16.46 16.51 4.67
C GLN A 158 -15.14 16.65 5.41
N ALA A 159 -14.26 15.65 5.30
CA ALA A 159 -12.91 15.69 5.89
C ALA A 159 -12.09 16.86 5.31
N ILE A 160 -12.06 17.02 3.98
CA ILE A 160 -11.37 18.14 3.33
C ILE A 160 -12.00 19.48 3.72
N ALA A 161 -13.33 19.56 3.82
CA ALA A 161 -14.03 20.78 4.22
C ALA A 161 -13.73 21.20 5.66
N SER A 162 -13.46 20.23 6.55
CA SER A 162 -13.09 20.50 7.93
C SER A 162 -11.62 20.90 8.10
N ASP A 163 -10.73 20.40 7.25
CA ASP A 163 -9.28 20.54 7.42
C ASP A 163 -8.69 21.68 6.57
N CYS A 164 -9.32 22.01 5.43
CA CYS A 164 -8.86 23.00 4.49
C CYS A 164 -9.80 24.22 4.40
N SER A 165 -9.31 25.36 3.90
CA SER A 165 -10.12 26.58 3.73
C SER A 165 -9.91 27.29 2.38
N GLY A 166 -10.80 28.23 2.07
CA GLY A 166 -10.72 29.09 0.88
C GLY A 166 -10.74 28.34 -0.45
N ALA A 167 -10.16 28.96 -1.48
CA ALA A 167 -10.10 28.42 -2.84
C ALA A 167 -9.34 27.08 -2.92
N TYR A 168 -8.39 26.85 -2.01
CA TYR A 168 -7.67 25.58 -1.92
C TYR A 168 -8.63 24.42 -1.62
N LYS A 169 -9.45 24.57 -0.57
CA LYS A 169 -10.51 23.62 -0.22
C LYS A 169 -11.50 23.43 -1.36
N ASP A 170 -11.98 24.53 -1.96
CA ASP A 170 -12.98 24.46 -3.03
C ASP A 170 -12.44 23.70 -4.26
N GLY A 171 -11.17 23.92 -4.61
CA GLY A 171 -10.50 23.19 -5.69
C GLY A 171 -10.35 21.70 -5.40
N LEU A 172 -9.93 21.32 -4.19
CA LEU A 172 -9.84 19.90 -3.80
C LEU A 172 -11.21 19.21 -3.84
N ILE A 173 -12.24 19.85 -3.28
CA ILE A 173 -13.61 19.29 -3.30
C ILE A 173 -14.12 19.15 -4.73
N ALA A 174 -13.83 20.09 -5.63
CA ALA A 174 -14.22 19.99 -7.03
C ALA A 174 -13.60 18.76 -7.70
N ILE A 175 -12.30 18.50 -7.48
CA ILE A 175 -11.63 17.31 -8.02
C ILE A 175 -12.23 16.03 -7.42
N VAL A 176 -12.46 16.00 -6.11
CA VAL A 176 -13.04 14.82 -5.42
C VAL A 176 -14.46 14.51 -5.90
N LYS A 177 -15.28 15.53 -6.15
CA LYS A 177 -16.62 15.34 -6.70
C LYS A 177 -16.58 14.83 -8.15
N GLY A 178 -15.57 15.23 -8.91
CA GLY A 178 -15.43 14.92 -10.34
C GLY A 178 -16.37 15.77 -11.20
N PHE A 179 -16.05 15.86 -12.50
CA PHE A 179 -16.87 16.57 -13.48
C PHE A 179 -17.93 15.64 -14.08
N TYR A 180 -18.89 15.20 -13.27
CA TYR A 180 -20.09 14.53 -13.80
C TYR A 180 -21.32 15.30 -13.34
N HIS A 181 -21.81 16.14 -14.25
CA HIS A 181 -23.20 16.59 -14.30
C HIS A 181 -23.97 15.65 -15.23
#